data_AF-A0A2E1V683-F1
#
_entry.id   AF-A0A2E1V683-F1
#
_cell.length_a   1.000
_cell.length_b   1.000
_cell.length_c   1.000
_cell.angle_alpha   90.00
_cell.angle_beta   90.00
_cell.angle_gamma   90.00
#
_symmetry.space_group_name_H-M   'P 1'
#
loop_
_entity.id
_entity.type
_entity.pdbx_description
1 polymer ?
#
loop_
_entity_poly.entity_id
_entity_poly.type
_entity_poly.pdbx_seq_one_letter_code
_entity_poly.pdbx_strand_id
1 'polypeptide(L)'
;MSDVSSGNSSAQERFDGVGRFLTAAAGVFAFVGGMGLIFAIVVTCVSIVLKVTRRVLDFTVSGFANAEAWAGIKPILGEEELVQYAVGAALFSALPWVMIKRGHVRIDIFEPLFGGLFNRLLNLAADFSLLFVSYMILTRQWYLLFKKARRSQEPMPELVWSGDWQGALGRLRVQPESQILSMKLWPFYAFAELCVAFFMVVALYCT
;
A
#
# COMPACT_ATOMS: atom_id res chain seq x y z
N MET A 1 -40.30 17.29 22.69
CA MET A 1 -40.35 16.47 21.44
C MET A 1 -39.47 17.04 20.32
N SER A 2 -39.19 18.34 20.28
CA SER A 2 -38.36 19.02 19.26
C SER A 2 -36.84 18.78 19.40
N ASP A 3 -36.32 18.62 20.62
CA ASP A 3 -34.87 18.52 20.85
C ASP A 3 -34.25 17.20 20.35
N VAL A 4 -35.03 16.11 20.39
CA VAL A 4 -34.58 14.79 19.88
C VAL A 4 -34.42 14.79 18.36
N SER A 5 -35.25 15.56 17.65
CA SER A 5 -35.19 15.68 16.18
C SER A 5 -34.00 16.54 15.72
N SER A 6 -33.65 17.59 16.47
CA SER A 6 -32.45 18.40 16.22
C SER A 6 -31.17 17.61 16.48
N GLY A 7 -31.14 16.78 17.54
CA GLY A 7 -30.01 15.92 17.86
C GLY A 7 -29.71 14.90 16.75
N ASN A 8 -30.74 14.22 16.24
CA ASN A 8 -30.60 13.21 15.19
C ASN A 8 -30.17 13.82 13.84
N SER A 9 -30.67 15.02 13.51
CA SER A 9 -30.28 15.73 12.27
C SER A 9 -28.81 16.15 12.30
N SER A 10 -28.33 16.68 13.44
CA SER A 10 -26.92 17.10 13.57
C SER A 10 -25.93 15.93 13.57
N ALA A 11 -26.33 14.78 14.15
CA ALA A 11 -25.54 13.56 14.08
C ALA A 11 -25.50 13.01 12.64
N GLN A 12 -26.64 12.99 11.95
CA GLN A 12 -26.75 12.47 10.58
C GLN A 12 -26.01 13.33 9.56
N GLU A 13 -26.05 14.67 9.64
CA GLU A 13 -25.23 15.56 8.82
C GLU A 13 -23.72 15.32 9.01
N ARG A 14 -23.29 15.02 10.25
CA ARG A 14 -21.87 14.69 10.52
C ARG A 14 -21.47 13.38 9.86
N PHE A 15 -22.30 12.34 9.91
CA PHE A 15 -22.04 11.07 9.22
C PHE A 15 -21.97 11.25 7.69
N ASP A 16 -22.88 12.04 7.13
CA ASP A 16 -22.88 12.34 5.69
C ASP A 16 -21.63 13.13 5.25
N GLY A 17 -21.19 14.08 6.08
CA GLY A 17 -19.94 14.82 5.86
C GLY A 17 -18.70 13.92 5.92
N VAL A 18 -18.61 13.05 6.92
CA VAL A 18 -17.51 12.09 7.09
C VAL A 18 -17.47 11.10 5.93
N GLY A 19 -18.61 10.56 5.50
CA GLY A 19 -18.68 9.64 4.37
C GLY A 19 -18.21 10.28 3.06
N ARG A 20 -18.57 11.54 2.80
CA ARG A 20 -18.10 12.30 1.63
C ARG A 20 -16.60 12.56 1.69
N PHE A 21 -16.07 12.92 2.86
CA PHE A 21 -14.64 13.14 3.04
C PHE A 21 -13.83 11.86 2.85
N LEU A 22 -14.28 10.74 3.46
CA LEU A 22 -13.66 9.43 3.30
C LEU A 22 -13.67 9.00 1.83
N THR A 23 -14.79 9.19 1.12
CA THR A 23 -14.89 8.86 -0.31
C THR A 23 -13.96 9.72 -1.15
N ALA A 24 -13.88 11.02 -0.88
CA ALA A 24 -12.97 11.91 -1.58
C ALA A 24 -11.50 11.55 -1.33
N ALA A 25 -11.12 11.32 -0.07
CA ALA A 25 -9.77 10.92 0.31
C ALA A 25 -9.39 9.57 -0.31
N ALA A 26 -10.27 8.57 -0.24
CA ALA A 26 -10.05 7.28 -0.88
C ALA A 26 -9.94 7.39 -2.40
N GLY A 27 -10.67 8.31 -3.04
CA GLY A 27 -10.53 8.60 -4.46
C GLY A 27 -9.14 9.14 -4.82
N VAL A 28 -8.58 10.03 -3.99
CA VAL A 28 -7.21 10.53 -4.15
C VAL A 28 -6.19 9.40 -3.98
N PHE A 29 -6.32 8.58 -2.95
CA PHE A 29 -5.44 7.40 -2.75
C PHE A 29 -5.57 6.40 -3.91
N ALA A 30 -6.76 6.15 -4.44
CA ALA A 30 -6.94 5.29 -5.61
C ALA A 30 -6.20 5.84 -6.84
N PHE A 31 -6.27 7.15 -7.07
CA PHE A 31 -5.58 7.80 -8.18
C PHE A 31 -4.06 7.70 -8.03
N VAL A 32 -3.53 7.97 -6.82
CA VAL A 32 -2.09 7.83 -6.52
C VAL A 32 -1.62 6.39 -6.73
N GLY A 33 -2.41 5.41 -6.28
CA GLY A 33 -2.12 3.99 -6.50
C GLY A 33 -2.13 3.60 -7.98
N GLY A 34 -3.11 4.09 -8.74
CA GLY A 34 -3.22 3.89 -10.18
C GLY A 34 -2.03 4.47 -10.96
N MET A 35 -1.59 5.68 -10.60
CA MET A 35 -0.35 6.26 -11.15
C MET A 35 0.87 5.40 -10.84
N GLY A 36 0.98 4.88 -9.61
CA GLY A 36 2.03 3.94 -9.21
C GLY A 36 2.03 2.65 -10.03
N LEU A 37 0.84 2.11 -10.33
CA LEU A 37 0.70 0.92 -11.17
C LEU A 37 1.14 1.17 -12.61
N ILE A 38 0.72 2.30 -13.20
CA ILE A 38 1.15 2.70 -14.56
C ILE A 38 2.67 2.86 -14.60
N PHE A 39 3.26 3.51 -13.61
CA PHE A 39 4.72 3.64 -13.51
C PHE A 39 5.41 2.27 -13.44
N ALA A 40 4.91 1.35 -12.59
CA ALA A 40 5.46 -0.01 -12.47
C ALA A 40 5.37 -0.79 -13.80
N ILE A 41 4.25 -0.66 -14.52
CA ILE A 41 4.07 -1.27 -15.85
C ILE A 41 5.12 -0.71 -16.83
N VAL A 42 5.28 0.61 -16.90
CA VAL A 42 6.24 1.25 -17.82
C VAL A 42 7.66 0.78 -17.52
N VAL A 43 8.08 0.79 -16.25
CA VAL A 43 9.41 0.30 -15.85
C VAL A 43 9.58 -1.17 -16.25
N THR A 44 8.60 -2.02 -15.97
CA THR A 44 8.64 -3.45 -16.32
C THR A 44 8.75 -3.67 -17.83
N CYS A 45 7.98 -2.92 -18.63
CA CYS A 45 8.07 -2.99 -20.09
C CYS A 45 9.45 -2.57 -20.60
N VAL A 46 10.01 -1.46 -20.11
CA VAL A 46 11.35 -0.99 -20.49
C VAL A 46 12.41 -2.02 -20.14
N SER A 47 12.35 -2.60 -18.94
CA SER A 47 13.25 -3.65 -18.46
C SER A 47 13.22 -4.91 -19.34
N ILE A 48 12.02 -5.38 -19.70
CA ILE A 48 11.84 -6.54 -20.58
C ILE A 48 12.40 -6.25 -21.97
N VAL A 49 12.12 -5.08 -22.56
CA VAL A 49 12.65 -4.69 -23.88
C VAL A 49 14.17 -4.70 -23.85
N LEU A 50 14.80 -4.09 -22.84
CA LEU A 50 16.26 -4.01 -22.74
C LEU A 50 16.91 -5.41 -22.61
N LYS A 51 16.30 -6.31 -21.81
CA LYS A 51 16.73 -7.71 -21.66
C LYS A 51 16.59 -8.50 -22.97
N VAL A 52 15.47 -8.33 -23.68
CA VAL A 52 15.20 -9.02 -24.96
C VAL A 52 16.16 -8.53 -26.04
N THR A 53 16.34 -7.21 -26.18
CA THR A 53 17.28 -6.64 -27.15
C THR A 53 18.70 -7.16 -26.91
N ARG A 54 19.17 -7.20 -25.66
CA ARG A 54 20.48 -7.79 -25.33
C ARG A 54 20.57 -9.26 -25.75
N ARG A 55 19.58 -10.08 -25.39
CA ARG A 55 19.59 -11.52 -25.71
C ARG A 55 19.57 -11.79 -27.22
N VAL A 56 18.85 -10.97 -27.99
CA VAL A 56 18.82 -11.05 -29.46
C VAL A 56 20.16 -10.63 -30.07
N LEU A 57 20.79 -9.57 -29.52
CA LEU A 57 22.11 -9.11 -29.98
C LEU A 57 23.19 -10.16 -29.70
N ASP A 58 23.20 -10.75 -28.50
CA ASP A 58 24.15 -11.80 -28.13
C ASP A 58 23.98 -13.03 -29.05
N PHE A 59 22.75 -13.44 -29.34
CA PHE A 59 22.49 -14.57 -30.25
C PHE A 59 22.95 -14.28 -31.68
N THR A 60 22.71 -13.07 -32.20
CA THR A 60 23.01 -12.70 -33.59
C THR A 60 24.49 -12.37 -33.84
N VAL A 61 25.21 -11.85 -32.83
CA VAL A 61 26.59 -11.34 -32.95
C VAL A 61 27.64 -12.30 -32.37
N SER A 62 27.22 -13.40 -31.73
CA SER A 62 28.09 -14.44 -31.13
C SER A 62 29.16 -15.04 -32.06
N GLY A 63 29.12 -14.77 -33.37
CA GLY A 63 30.11 -15.25 -34.35
C GLY A 63 31.14 -14.22 -34.86
N PHE A 64 31.04 -12.91 -34.56
CA PHE A 64 31.84 -11.91 -35.30
C PHE A 64 32.61 -10.86 -34.47
N ALA A 65 32.26 -10.59 -33.20
CA ALA A 65 32.98 -9.59 -32.42
C ALA A 65 32.89 -9.82 -30.91
N ASN A 66 34.00 -9.51 -30.23
CA ASN A 66 34.24 -9.70 -28.80
C ASN A 66 33.12 -9.06 -27.94
N ALA A 67 32.74 -9.78 -26.87
CA ALA A 67 31.69 -9.46 -25.89
C ALA A 67 31.89 -8.13 -25.11
N GLU A 68 32.88 -7.33 -25.48
CA GLU A 68 33.38 -6.15 -24.80
C GLU A 68 33.04 -4.83 -25.52
N ALA A 69 32.55 -4.87 -26.77
CA ALA A 69 32.07 -3.68 -27.47
C ALA A 69 30.69 -3.17 -27.00
N TRP A 70 29.89 -4.02 -26.33
CA TRP A 70 28.51 -3.71 -25.93
C TRP A 70 28.31 -3.67 -24.41
N ALA A 71 29.37 -3.28 -23.68
CA ALA A 71 29.36 -3.09 -22.23
C ALA A 71 28.37 -2.01 -21.72
N GLY A 72 27.79 -1.21 -22.63
CA GLY A 72 26.82 -0.15 -22.32
C GLY A 72 25.38 -0.61 -22.08
N ILE A 73 24.96 -1.76 -22.62
CA ILE A 73 23.59 -2.29 -22.41
C ILE A 73 23.65 -3.25 -21.22
N LYS A 74 23.88 -2.78 -19.99
CA LYS A 74 23.81 -3.65 -18.80
C LYS A 74 22.35 -3.83 -18.36
N PRO A 75 21.91 -5.05 -17.99
CA PRO A 75 20.62 -5.24 -17.33
C PRO A 75 20.58 -4.35 -16.09
N ILE A 76 19.48 -3.63 -15.91
CA ILE A 76 19.32 -2.69 -14.80
C ILE A 76 19.26 -3.52 -13.52
N LEU A 77 20.35 -3.45 -12.75
CA LEU A 77 20.41 -4.04 -11.42
C LEU A 77 19.44 -3.28 -10.51
N GLY A 78 18.50 -3.98 -9.87
CA GLY A 78 17.55 -3.41 -8.91
C GLY A 78 16.18 -3.02 -9.46
N GLU A 79 15.85 -3.36 -10.71
CA GLU A 79 14.51 -3.13 -11.27
C GLU A 79 13.41 -3.93 -10.55
N GLU A 80 13.70 -5.17 -10.16
CA GLU A 80 12.76 -6.03 -9.42
C GLU A 80 12.44 -5.44 -8.03
N GLU A 81 13.42 -4.81 -7.38
CA GLU A 81 13.21 -4.11 -6.10
C GLU A 81 12.27 -2.91 -6.31
N LEU A 82 12.53 -2.08 -7.34
CA LEU A 82 11.70 -0.91 -7.65
C LEU A 82 10.25 -1.30 -7.97
N VAL A 83 10.06 -2.32 -8.81
CA VAL A 83 8.73 -2.82 -9.18
C VAL A 83 8.01 -3.37 -7.95
N GLN A 84 8.69 -4.12 -7.09
CA GLN A 84 8.09 -4.67 -5.88
C GLN A 84 7.56 -3.57 -4.94
N TYR A 85 8.32 -2.48 -4.76
CA TYR A 85 7.86 -1.35 -3.95
C TYR A 85 6.74 -0.55 -4.63
N ALA A 86 6.81 -0.35 -5.95
CA ALA A 86 5.77 0.35 -6.70
C ALA A 86 4.42 -0.40 -6.68
N VAL A 87 4.45 -1.72 -6.88
CA VAL A 87 3.26 -2.57 -6.80
C VAL A 87 2.72 -2.60 -5.36
N GLY A 88 3.58 -2.70 -4.35
CA GLY A 88 3.19 -2.62 -2.95
C GLY A 88 2.48 -1.31 -2.62
N ALA A 89 3.06 -0.18 -2.99
CA ALA A 89 2.46 1.14 -2.80
C ALA A 89 1.11 1.28 -3.53
N ALA A 90 1.01 0.77 -4.76
CA ALA A 90 -0.23 0.77 -5.54
C ALA A 90 -1.34 -0.04 -4.85
N LEU A 91 -1.03 -1.25 -4.36
CA LEU A 91 -1.99 -2.10 -3.66
C LEU A 91 -2.49 -1.44 -2.37
N PHE A 92 -1.58 -0.96 -1.51
CA PHE A 92 -1.96 -0.32 -0.25
C PHE A 92 -2.79 0.96 -0.46
N SER A 93 -2.54 1.69 -1.54
CA SER A 93 -3.29 2.90 -1.89
C SER A 93 -4.67 2.61 -2.50
N ALA A 94 -4.84 1.46 -3.15
CA ALA A 94 -6.12 1.04 -3.73
C ALA A 94 -7.07 0.39 -2.72
N LEU A 95 -6.55 -0.25 -1.67
CA LEU A 95 -7.34 -0.98 -0.66
C LEU A 95 -8.45 -0.15 0.01
N PRO A 96 -8.24 1.11 0.46
CA PRO A 96 -9.29 1.92 1.07
C PRO A 96 -10.46 2.19 0.13
N TRP A 97 -10.16 2.42 -1.15
CA TRP A 97 -11.17 2.68 -2.16
C TRP A 97 -12.04 1.47 -2.44
N VAL A 98 -11.45 0.28 -2.48
CA VAL A 98 -12.18 -0.98 -2.64
C VAL A 98 -13.15 -1.20 -1.46
N MET A 99 -12.75 -0.84 -0.23
CA MET A 99 -13.65 -0.94 0.94
C MET A 99 -14.81 0.05 0.89
N ILE A 100 -14.58 1.31 0.50
CA ILE A 100 -15.67 2.28 0.40
C ILE A 100 -16.61 1.92 -0.74
N LYS A 101 -16.07 1.46 -1.87
CA LYS A 101 -16.89 1.22 -3.04
C LYS A 101 -17.87 0.08 -2.86
N ARG A 102 -17.54 -0.96 -2.05
CA ARG A 102 -18.39 -2.07 -1.55
C ARG A 102 -19.67 -2.31 -2.38
N GLY A 103 -19.51 -2.32 -3.70
CA GLY A 103 -20.62 -2.20 -4.62
C GLY A 103 -21.05 -3.61 -4.91
N HIS A 104 -22.00 -4.14 -4.13
CA HIS A 104 -22.53 -5.48 -4.35
C HIS A 104 -21.48 -6.61 -4.23
N VAL A 105 -20.84 -6.79 -3.07
CA VAL A 105 -20.52 -8.18 -2.67
C VAL A 105 -21.77 -8.81 -2.06
N ARG A 106 -22.96 -8.58 -2.65
CA ARG A 106 -23.94 -9.63 -2.57
C ARG A 106 -23.33 -10.76 -3.35
N ILE A 107 -23.16 -11.89 -2.70
CA ILE A 107 -22.88 -13.12 -3.42
C ILE A 107 -24.21 -13.49 -4.07
N ASP A 108 -24.63 -12.72 -5.09
CA ASP A 108 -25.89 -12.87 -5.82
C ASP A 108 -25.93 -14.23 -6.53
N ILE A 109 -24.76 -14.87 -6.67
CA ILE A 109 -24.59 -16.25 -7.13
C ILE A 109 -25.36 -17.24 -6.24
N PHE A 110 -25.54 -16.96 -4.93
CA PHE A 110 -26.30 -17.81 -4.01
C PHE A 110 -27.71 -17.29 -3.70
N GLU A 111 -28.11 -16.14 -4.23
CA GLU A 111 -29.41 -15.54 -3.96
C GLU A 111 -30.63 -16.41 -4.32
N PRO A 112 -30.61 -17.25 -5.38
CA PRO A 112 -31.72 -18.18 -5.62
C PRO A 112 -31.72 -19.42 -4.72
N LEU A 113 -30.61 -19.74 -4.03
CA LEU A 113 -30.44 -20.95 -3.21
C LEU A 113 -30.50 -20.68 -1.70
N PHE A 114 -30.08 -19.50 -1.27
CA PHE A 114 -30.06 -19.08 0.13
C PHE A 114 -30.76 -17.73 0.27
N GLY A 115 -31.83 -17.70 1.08
CA GLY A 115 -32.61 -16.47 1.31
C GLY A 115 -31.80 -15.31 1.89
N GLY A 116 -32.40 -14.11 1.91
CA GLY A 116 -31.70 -12.85 2.23
C GLY A 116 -30.98 -12.77 3.58
N LEU A 117 -31.29 -13.66 4.54
CA LEU A 117 -30.59 -13.72 5.84
C LEU A 117 -29.14 -14.21 5.68
N PHE A 118 -28.89 -15.15 4.78
CA PHE A 118 -27.55 -15.70 4.55
C PHE A 118 -26.65 -14.67 3.87
N ASN A 119 -27.16 -13.95 2.87
CA ASN A 119 -26.46 -12.84 2.22
C ASN A 119 -26.05 -11.75 3.22
N ARG A 120 -26.90 -11.46 4.21
CA ARG A 120 -26.57 -10.51 5.27
C ARG A 120 -25.45 -11.02 6.19
N LEU A 121 -25.45 -12.31 6.50
CA LEU A 121 -24.39 -12.93 7.32
C LEU A 121 -23.05 -12.94 6.59
N LEU A 122 -23.04 -13.23 5.27
CA LEU A 122 -21.82 -13.19 4.47
C LEU A 122 -21.27 -11.78 4.28
N ASN A 123 -22.13 -10.78 4.10
CA ASN A 123 -21.69 -9.38 4.13
C ASN A 123 -21.03 -9.06 5.47
N LEU A 124 -21.67 -9.38 6.59
CA LEU A 124 -21.11 -9.12 7.91
C LEU A 124 -19.78 -9.85 8.13
N ALA A 125 -19.67 -11.11 7.67
CA ALA A 125 -18.43 -11.88 7.77
C ALA A 125 -17.31 -11.31 6.90
N ALA A 126 -17.62 -10.86 5.67
CA ALA A 126 -16.68 -10.20 4.79
C ALA A 126 -16.15 -8.91 5.44
N ASP A 127 -17.04 -8.12 6.03
CA ASP A 127 -16.71 -6.87 6.70
C ASP A 127 -15.79 -7.10 7.89
N PHE A 128 -16.11 -8.08 8.72
CA PHE A 128 -15.30 -8.48 9.87
C PHE A 128 -13.94 -9.05 9.45
N SER A 129 -13.89 -9.84 8.37
CA SER A 129 -12.63 -10.39 7.86
C SER A 129 -11.69 -9.29 7.36
N LEU A 130 -12.22 -8.27 6.66
CA LEU A 130 -11.44 -7.13 6.19
C LEU A 130 -10.93 -6.28 7.36
N LEU A 131 -11.77 -6.04 8.36
CA LEU A 131 -11.38 -5.36 9.60
C LEU A 131 -10.27 -6.13 10.33
N PHE A 132 -10.39 -7.45 10.42
CA PHE A 132 -9.38 -8.30 11.05
C PHE A 132 -8.05 -8.29 10.30
N VAL A 133 -8.07 -8.39 8.97
CA VAL A 133 -6.86 -8.30 8.14
C VAL A 133 -6.20 -6.92 8.28
N SER A 134 -6.99 -5.84 8.24
CA SER A 134 -6.51 -4.48 8.50
C SER A 134 -5.79 -4.38 9.85
N TYR A 135 -6.43 -4.89 10.90
CA TYR A 135 -5.89 -4.91 12.25
C TYR A 135 -4.57 -5.70 12.32
N MET A 136 -4.50 -6.88 11.70
CA MET A 136 -3.26 -7.67 11.69
C MET A 136 -2.13 -6.95 10.97
N ILE A 137 -2.40 -6.33 9.81
CA ILE A 137 -1.38 -5.61 9.03
C ILE A 137 -0.88 -4.41 9.84
N LEU A 138 -1.78 -3.60 10.40
CA LEU A 138 -1.43 -2.43 11.22
C LEU A 138 -0.60 -2.85 12.43
N THR A 139 -1.06 -3.85 13.18
CA THR A 139 -0.35 -4.32 14.39
C THR A 139 1.04 -4.86 14.06
N ARG A 140 1.18 -5.56 12.93
CA ARG A 140 2.48 -6.09 12.48
C ARG A 140 3.42 -4.98 12.01
N GLN A 141 2.94 -4.00 11.24
CA GLN A 141 3.75 -2.85 10.80
C GLN A 141 4.17 -1.98 11.98
N TRP A 142 3.25 -1.69 12.89
CA TRP A 142 3.52 -1.00 14.14
C TRP A 142 4.60 -1.73 14.94
N TYR A 143 4.45 -3.03 15.17
CA TYR A 143 5.45 -3.82 15.88
C TYR A 143 6.84 -3.77 15.19
N LEU A 144 6.89 -3.79 13.86
CA LEU A 144 8.14 -3.69 13.11
C LEU A 144 8.82 -2.30 13.22
N LEU A 145 8.04 -1.22 13.29
CA LEU A 145 8.53 0.14 13.52
C LEU A 145 9.09 0.34 14.93
N PHE A 146 8.42 -0.23 15.93
CA PHE A 146 8.78 -0.06 17.35
C PHE A 146 9.83 -1.05 17.86
N LYS A 147 10.07 -2.16 17.17
CA LYS A 147 11.08 -3.14 17.57
C LYS A 147 12.50 -2.58 17.36
N LYS A 148 13.37 -2.80 18.35
CA LYS A 148 14.78 -2.38 18.35
C LYS A 148 15.51 -2.84 17.08
N ALA A 149 15.85 -1.89 16.20
CA ALA A 149 16.64 -2.15 15.00
C ALA A 149 18.13 -2.25 15.36
N ARG A 150 18.62 -3.49 15.49
CA ARG A 150 20.03 -3.86 15.68
C ARG A 150 20.63 -3.45 17.05
N ARG A 151 21.61 -4.25 17.50
CA ARG A 151 22.09 -4.44 18.89
C ARG A 151 22.45 -3.17 19.70
N SER A 152 22.69 -2.01 19.08
CA SER A 152 23.31 -0.83 19.71
C SER A 152 22.49 0.46 19.74
N GLN A 153 21.22 0.47 19.29
CA GLN A 153 20.41 1.69 19.24
C GLN A 153 19.22 1.61 20.23
N GLU A 154 19.06 2.63 21.08
CA GLU A 154 17.95 2.84 22.03
C GLU A 154 16.56 2.72 21.37
N PRO A 155 15.44 2.46 22.06
CA PRO A 155 14.13 2.41 21.42
C PRO A 155 13.70 3.78 20.81
N MET A 156 13.14 3.79 19.59
CA MET A 156 12.57 4.99 18.94
C MET A 156 11.66 5.84 19.84
N PRO A 157 10.77 5.26 20.68
CA PRO A 157 9.94 6.04 21.58
C PRO A 157 10.74 6.83 22.63
N GLU A 158 11.93 6.36 23.05
CA GLU A 158 12.79 7.15 23.94
C GLU A 158 13.40 8.37 23.25
N LEU A 159 13.79 8.27 21.97
CA LEU A 159 14.36 9.43 21.23
C LEU A 159 13.33 10.47 20.84
N VAL A 160 12.12 10.03 20.51
CA VAL A 160 10.99 10.91 20.24
C VAL A 160 10.56 11.63 21.52
N TRP A 161 10.59 10.93 22.66
CA TRP A 161 10.21 11.50 23.96
C TRP A 161 11.33 12.34 24.60
N SER A 162 12.61 12.07 24.28
CA SER A 162 13.76 12.87 24.73
C SER A 162 13.97 14.17 23.95
N GLY A 163 13.14 14.44 22.92
CA GLY A 163 13.21 15.66 22.10
C GLY A 163 14.32 15.67 21.06
N ASP A 164 15.04 14.56 20.88
CA ASP A 164 16.14 14.43 19.93
C ASP A 164 15.62 14.03 18.54
N TRP A 165 14.93 14.99 17.90
CA TRP A 165 14.35 14.83 16.55
C TRP A 165 15.41 14.50 15.50
N GLN A 166 16.68 14.88 15.72
CA GLN A 166 17.79 14.56 14.83
C GLN A 166 18.25 13.10 14.97
N GLY A 167 18.26 12.53 16.18
CA GLY A 167 18.50 11.11 16.40
C GLY A 167 17.38 10.22 15.84
N ALA A 168 16.12 10.64 15.98
CA ALA A 168 14.96 9.94 15.40
C ALA A 168 14.98 9.99 13.86
N LEU A 169 15.18 11.16 13.25
CA LEU A 169 15.31 11.32 11.79
C LEU A 169 16.56 10.65 11.22
N GLY A 170 17.67 10.64 11.99
CA GLY A 170 18.90 9.92 11.65
C GLY A 170 18.69 8.41 11.53
N ARG A 171 17.77 7.82 12.30
CA ARG A 171 17.45 6.38 12.22
C ARG A 171 16.49 6.03 11.11
N LEU A 172 15.52 6.89 10.84
CA LEU A 172 14.67 6.80 9.65
C LEU A 172 15.51 6.85 8.37
N ARG A 173 16.67 7.53 8.41
CA ARG A 173 17.64 7.57 7.31
C ARG A 173 18.56 6.34 7.21
N VAL A 174 18.65 5.48 8.24
CA VAL A 174 19.60 4.34 8.33
C VAL A 174 18.91 2.97 8.27
N GLN A 175 17.57 2.94 8.19
CA GLN A 175 16.77 1.72 8.01
C GLN A 175 16.93 1.12 6.59
N PRO A 176 16.70 -0.19 6.41
CA PRO A 176 17.43 -1.05 5.47
C PRO A 176 17.56 -0.43 4.08
N GLU A 177 18.80 -0.32 3.62
CA GLU A 177 19.13 0.02 2.24
C GLU A 177 18.68 -1.14 1.33
N SER A 178 18.11 -0.85 0.16
CA SER A 178 17.82 -1.88 -0.84
C SER A 178 19.15 -2.54 -1.26
N GLN A 179 19.17 -3.86 -1.45
CA GLN A 179 20.44 -4.59 -1.52
C GLN A 179 21.24 -4.26 -2.78
N ILE A 180 20.54 -3.79 -3.83
CA ILE A 180 21.13 -3.59 -5.15
C ILE A 180 21.10 -2.11 -5.55
N LEU A 181 20.03 -1.39 -5.19
CA LEU A 181 19.80 0.00 -5.62
C LEU A 181 20.25 1.04 -4.57
N SER A 182 20.64 0.60 -3.35
CA SER A 182 21.07 1.43 -2.21
C SER A 182 20.21 2.68 -2.01
N MET A 183 18.90 2.54 -2.20
CA MET A 183 17.95 3.61 -1.97
C MET A 183 17.27 3.43 -0.62
N LYS A 184 17.09 4.56 0.07
CA LYS A 184 16.45 4.61 1.38
C LYS A 184 14.97 4.25 1.25
N LEU A 185 14.58 3.16 1.93
CA LEU A 185 13.24 2.58 1.89
C LEU A 185 12.23 3.26 2.82
N TRP A 186 12.70 4.14 3.70
CA TRP A 186 11.85 4.81 4.68
C TRP A 186 10.64 5.57 4.11
N PRO A 187 10.75 6.31 2.97
CA PRO A 187 9.59 7.01 2.40
C PRO A 187 8.45 6.06 2.03
N PHE A 188 8.78 4.88 1.53
CA PHE A 188 7.79 3.86 1.17
C PHE A 188 7.11 3.26 2.40
N TYR A 189 7.87 3.02 3.48
CA TYR A 189 7.30 2.54 4.74
C TYR A 189 6.37 3.56 5.40
N ALA A 190 6.78 4.84 5.46
CA ALA A 190 5.95 5.91 6.01
C ALA A 190 4.67 6.12 5.18
N PHE A 191 4.78 6.06 3.85
CA PHE A 191 3.63 6.11 2.96
C PHE A 191 2.69 4.91 3.17
N ALA A 192 3.23 3.70 3.26
CA ALA A 192 2.45 2.50 3.51
C ALA A 192 1.74 2.55 4.87
N GLU A 193 2.39 3.06 5.92
CA GLU A 193 1.80 3.22 7.24
C GLU A 193 0.62 4.20 7.20
N LEU A 194 0.75 5.35 6.52
CA LEU A 194 -0.36 6.30 6.34
C LEU A 194 -1.54 5.65 5.59
N CYS A 195 -1.27 4.89 4.52
CA CYS A 195 -2.29 4.18 3.77
C CYS A 195 -2.99 3.12 4.63
N VAL A 196 -2.26 2.36 5.43
CA VAL A 196 -2.82 1.30 6.30
C VAL A 196 -3.60 1.90 7.48
N ALA A 197 -3.12 3.00 8.07
CA ALA A 197 -3.87 3.72 9.09
C ALA A 197 -5.19 4.27 8.53
N PHE A 198 -5.16 4.85 7.34
CA PHE A 198 -6.37 5.30 6.65
C PHE A 198 -7.31 4.13 6.29
N PHE A 199 -6.76 3.01 5.83
CA PHE A 199 -7.51 1.77 5.58
C PHE A 199 -8.21 1.25 6.83
N MET A 200 -7.55 1.30 7.99
CA MET A 200 -8.15 0.90 9.27
C MET A 200 -9.33 1.80 9.66
N VAL A 201 -9.19 3.12 9.50
CA VAL A 201 -10.28 4.08 9.77
C VAL A 201 -11.48 3.80 8.86
N VAL A 202 -11.23 3.52 7.58
CA VAL A 202 -12.28 3.14 6.62
C VAL A 202 -12.94 1.82 7.02
N ALA A 203 -12.16 0.82 7.42
CA ALA A 203 -12.68 -0.48 7.85
C ALA A 203 -13.57 -0.37 9.10
N LEU A 204 -13.17 0.46 10.06
CA LEU A 204 -13.97 0.75 11.26
C LEU A 204 -15.26 1.50 10.92
N TYR A 205 -15.23 2.42 9.95
CA TYR A 205 -16.43 3.15 9.51
C TYR A 205 -17.42 2.24 8.77
N CYS A 206 -16.91 1.24 8.04
CA CYS A 206 -17.72 0.30 7.28
C CYS A 206 -18.27 -0.89 8.09
N THR A 207 -17.96 -0.99 9.39
CA THR A 207 -18.43 -2.08 10.29
C THR A 207 -19.51 -1.55 11.23
#